data_AF-D0LMY2-F1
#
_entry.id   AF-D0LMY2-F1
#
_cell.length_a   1.000
_cell.length_b   1.000
_cell.length_c   1.000
_cell.angle_alpha   90.00
_cell.angle_beta   90.00
_cell.angle_gamma   90.00
#
_symmetry.space_group_name_H-M   'P 1'
#
loop_
_entity.id
_entity.type
_entity.pdbx_description
1 polymer ?
#
loop_
_entity_poly.entity_id
_entity_poly.type
_entity_poly.pdbx_seq_one_letter_code
_entity_poly.pdbx_strand_id
1 'polypeptide(L)' 'MPARDADRARLIAQVRQEIARASGRRYELALDALDATSLWELCRLLRDLDAEKQTAIRRVQRTPWRR' A
#
# COMPACT_ATOMS: atom_id res chain seq x y z
N MET A 1 -9.63 -11.46 -24.09
CA MET A 1 -8.62 -11.79 -23.06
C MET A 1 -9.13 -11.40 -21.68
N PRO A 2 -10.06 -12.18 -21.08
CA PRO A 2 -10.75 -11.79 -19.84
C PRO A 2 -9.92 -12.00 -18.56
N ALA A 3 -8.95 -12.91 -18.56
CA ALA A 3 -8.15 -13.22 -17.36
C ALA A 3 -7.27 -12.05 -16.92
N ARG A 4 -6.65 -11.34 -17.88
CA ARG A 4 -5.72 -10.23 -17.61
C ARG A 4 -6.44 -8.99 -17.05
N ASP A 5 -7.68 -8.76 -17.48
CA ASP A 5 -8.50 -7.64 -17.00
C ASP A 5 -9.07 -7.93 -15.60
N ALA A 6 -9.45 -9.19 -15.33
CA ALA A 6 -9.90 -9.62 -14.00
C ALA A 6 -8.77 -9.50 -12.95
N ASP A 7 -7.53 -9.89 -13.31
CA ASP A 7 -6.36 -9.74 -12.43
C ASP A 7 -6.06 -8.27 -12.13
N ARG A 8 -6.23 -7.39 -13.12
CA ARG A 8 -6.02 -5.95 -12.96
C ARG A 8 -7.06 -5.33 -12.02
N ALA A 9 -8.34 -5.65 -12.18
CA ALA A 9 -9.38 -5.19 -11.28
C ALA A 9 -9.12 -5.63 -9.83
N ARG A 10 -8.64 -6.88 -9.64
CA ARG A 10 -8.23 -7.39 -8.33
C ARG A 10 -7.07 -6.58 -7.74
N LEU A 11 -6.05 -6.27 -8.54
CA LEU A 11 -4.91 -5.45 -8.11
C LEU A 11 -5.33 -4.03 -7.71
N ILE A 12 -6.22 -3.39 -8.47
CA ILE A 12 -6.76 -2.06 -8.14
C ILE A 12 -7.50 -2.10 -6.80
N ALA A 13 -8.36 -3.10 -6.60
CA ALA A 13 -9.07 -3.28 -5.33
C ALA A 13 -8.09 -3.49 -4.16
N GLN A 14 -7.05 -4.28 -4.37
CA GLN A 14 -6.00 -4.50 -3.37
C GLN A 14 -5.26 -3.21 -3.04
N VAL A 15 -4.82 -2.44 -4.03
CA VAL A 15 -4.15 -1.14 -3.82
C VAL A 15 -5.04 -0.19 -3.02
N ARG A 16 -6.34 -0.09 -3.37
CA ARG A 16 -7.29 0.76 -2.63
C ARG A 16 -7.40 0.36 -1.16
N GLN A 17 -7.44 -0.95 -0.89
CA GLN A 17 -7.48 -1.46 0.48
C GLN A 17 -6.20 -1.12 1.25
N GLU A 18 -5.02 -1.29 0.63
CA GLU A 18 -3.73 -0.98 1.27
C GLU A 18 -3.59 0.52 1.54
N ILE A 19 -4.02 1.38 0.62
CA ILE A 19 -4.05 2.85 0.82
C ILE A 19 -4.97 3.22 1.99
N ALA A 20 -6.18 2.65 2.03
CA ALA A 20 -7.14 2.90 3.10
C ALA A 20 -6.60 2.42 4.46
N ARG A 21 -5.94 1.26 4.49
CA ARG A 21 -5.29 0.71 5.69
C ARG A 21 -4.14 1.60 6.18
N ALA A 22 -3.26 2.04 5.28
CA ALA A 22 -2.07 2.79 5.64
C ALA A 22 -2.39 4.22 6.09
N SER A 23 -3.33 4.88 5.40
CA SER A 23 -3.63 6.30 5.60
C SER A 23 -4.89 6.57 6.43
N GLY A 24 -5.78 5.59 6.59
CA GLY A 24 -7.12 5.78 7.16
C GLY A 24 -8.04 6.66 6.29
N ARG A 25 -7.62 7.03 5.07
CA ARG A 25 -8.35 7.90 4.15
C ARG A 25 -8.58 7.21 2.82
N ARG A 26 -9.67 7.61 2.15
CA ARG A 26 -9.96 7.20 0.79
C ARG A 26 -9.50 8.29 -0.17
N TYR A 27 -8.50 7.97 -0.99
CA TYR A 27 -8.02 8.87 -2.05
C TYR A 27 -8.66 8.50 -3.39
N GLU A 28 -9.00 9.51 -4.17
CA GLU A 28 -9.48 9.36 -5.55
C GLU A 28 -8.28 9.36 -6.50
N LEU A 29 -7.59 8.23 -6.56
CA LEU A 29 -6.50 8.00 -7.51
C LEU A 29 -7.01 7.30 -8.76
N ALA A 30 -6.56 7.75 -9.93
CA ALA A 30 -6.83 7.14 -11.22
C ALA A 30 -5.99 5.85 -11.42
N LEU A 31 -6.21 4.84 -10.57
CA LEU A 31 -5.49 3.57 -10.61
C LEU A 31 -5.74 2.78 -11.91
N ASP A 32 -6.87 3.03 -12.57
CA ASP A 32 -7.21 2.47 -13.88
C ASP A 32 -6.31 2.97 -15.02
N ALA A 33 -5.48 4.00 -14.79
CA ALA A 33 -4.44 4.44 -15.74
C ALA A 33 -3.12 3.67 -15.58
N LEU A 34 -2.94 2.92 -14.48
CA LEU A 34 -1.70 2.19 -14.18
C LEU A 34 -1.71 0.81 -14.81
N ASP A 35 -0.56 0.38 -15.32
CA ASP A 35 -0.38 -1.00 -15.76
C ASP A 35 -0.27 -1.96 -14.56
N ALA A 36 -0.37 -3.27 -14.83
CA ALA A 36 -0.35 -4.28 -13.78
C ALA A 36 0.94 -4.26 -12.95
N THR A 37 2.09 -3.99 -13.59
CA THR A 37 3.38 -3.89 -12.90
C THR A 37 3.41 -2.70 -11.95
N SER A 38 3.00 -1.50 -12.39
CA SER A 38 2.96 -0.33 -11.51
C SER A 38 1.98 -0.52 -10.35
N LEU A 39 0.83 -1.17 -10.58
CA LEU A 39 -0.11 -1.52 -9.51
C LEU A 39 0.51 -2.48 -8.48
N TRP A 40 1.29 -3.46 -8.93
CA TRP A 40 1.98 -4.39 -8.05
C TRP A 40 3.08 -3.70 -7.23
N GLU A 41 3.92 -2.87 -7.87
CA GLU A 41 4.96 -2.11 -7.18
C GLU A 41 4.37 -1.10 -6.20
N LEU A 42 3.24 -0.47 -6.53
CA LEU A 42 2.53 0.41 -5.61
C LEU A 42 2.03 -0.36 -4.37
N CYS A 43 1.45 -1.55 -4.58
CA CYS A 43 1.09 -2.45 -3.48
C CYS A 43 2.30 -2.81 -2.60
N ARG A 44 3.44 -3.11 -3.22
CA ARG A 44 4.68 -3.44 -2.51
C ARG A 44 5.20 -2.26 -1.69
N LEU A 45 5.28 -1.07 -2.30
CA LEU A 45 5.71 0.17 -1.65
C LEU A 45 4.87 0.47 -0.40
N LEU A 46 3.54 0.36 -0.49
CA LEU A 46 2.65 0.63 0.64
C LEU A 46 2.91 -0.34 1.82
N ARG A 47 3.24 -1.59 1.53
CA ARG A 47 3.59 -2.59 2.56
C ARG A 47 4.94 -2.31 3.20
N ASP A 48 5.93 -1.92 2.39
CA ASP A 48 7.25 -1.56 2.89
C ASP A 48 7.16 -0.34 3.83
N LEU A 49 6.36 0.67 3.47
CA LEU A 49 6.10 1.83 4.33
C LEU A 49 5.38 1.46 5.64
N ASP A 50 4.41 0.53 5.62
CA ASP A 50 3.78 0.04 6.86
C ASP A 50 4.82 -0.68 7.74
N ALA A 51 5.67 -1.53 7.15
CA ALA A 51 6.72 -2.23 7.88
C ALA A 51 7.74 -1.26 8.52
N GLU A 52 8.14 -0.22 7.80
CA GLU A 52 9.01 0.85 8.31
C GLU A 52 8.35 1.62 9.45
N LYS A 53 7.09 2.03 9.28
CA LYS A 53 6.29 2.69 10.32
C LYS A 53 6.22 1.84 11.60
N GLN A 54 5.89 0.55 11.48
CA GLN A 54 5.83 -0.35 12.63
C GLN A 54 7.21 -0.54 13.28
N THR A 55 8.28 -0.53 12.50
CA THR A 55 9.65 -0.58 13.02
C THR A 55 10.01 0.68 13.79
N ALA A 56 9.65 1.86 13.29
CA ALA A 56 9.85 3.13 13.98
C ALA A 56 9.07 3.18 15.32
N ILE A 57 7.80 2.77 15.31
CA ILE A 57 6.97 2.69 16.53
C ILE A 57 7.63 1.76 17.57
N ARG A 58 8.04 0.55 17.14
CA ARG A 58 8.71 -0.41 18.04
C ARG A 58 10.04 0.12 18.58
N ARG A 59 10.81 0.86 17.78
CA ARG A 59 12.05 1.51 18.24
C ARG A 59 11.77 2.54 19.33
N VAL A 60 10.79 3.43 19.14
CA VAL A 60 10.40 4.43 20.14
C VAL A 60 9.92 3.77 21.43
N GLN A 61 9.10 2.72 21.34
CA GLN A 61 8.63 1.98 22.52
C GLN A 61 9.77 1.31 23.30
N ARG A 62 10.79 0.77 22.60
CA ARG A 62 11.93 0.11 23.24
C ARG A 62 12.95 1.09 23.80
N THR A 63 12.97 2.35 23.34
CA THR A 63 13.96 3.34 23.80
C THR A 63 13.32 4.73 23.97
N PRO A 64 12.42 4.91 24.95
CA PRO A 64 11.61 6.14 25.07
C PRO A 64 12.42 7.41 25.34
N TRP A 65 13.63 7.26 25.91
CA TRP A 65 14.42 8.33 26.51
C TRP A 65 15.61 8.81 25.66
N ARG A 66 15.78 8.27 24.44
CA ARG A 66 16.74 8.80 23.46
C ARG A 66 16.02 9.84 22.60
N ARG A 67 15.97 11.08 23.10
CA ARG A 67 15.70 12.28 22.30
C ARG A 67 17.01 13.04 22.10
#